data_AF-A0A9W4PH11-F1
#
_entry.id   AF-A0A9W4PH11-F1
#
_cell.length_a   1.000
_cell.length_b   1.000
_cell.length_c   1.000
_cell.angle_alpha   90.00
_cell.angle_beta   90.00
_cell.angle_gamma   90.00
#
_symmetry.space_group_name_H-M   'P 1'
#
loop_
_entity.id
_entity.type
_entity.pdbx_description
1 polymer ?
#
loop_
_entity_poly.entity_id
_entity_poly.type
_entity_poly.pdbx_seq_one_letter_code
_entity_poly.pdbx_strand_id
1 'polypeptide(L)' 'MKDTIFFVVGLFILYIVIETAVRKGINSSIIGQFLEKKYGVKADKRSFLDDDLDNDK' A
#
# COMPACT_ATOMS: atom_id res chain seq x y z
N MET A 1 21.89 11.20 -17.98
CA MET A 1 21.11 11.84 -16.90
C MET A 1 19.61 11.63 -17.07
N LYS A 2 19.02 11.96 -18.23
CA LYS A 2 17.60 11.70 -18.51
C LYS A 2 17.20 10.22 -18.40
N ASP A 3 18.02 9.31 -18.93
CA ASP A 3 17.71 7.87 -18.93
C ASP A 3 17.70 7.26 -17.53
N THR A 4 18.62 7.73 -16.67
CA THR A 4 18.68 7.37 -15.25
C THR A 4 17.43 7.80 -14.50
N ILE A 5 16.87 8.98 -14.81
CA ILE A 5 15.65 9.48 -14.19
C ILE A 5 14.45 8.59 -14.56
N PHE A 6 14.30 8.25 -15.84
CA PHE A 6 13.22 7.35 -16.27
C PHE A 6 13.33 5.96 -15.62
N PHE A 7 14.55 5.45 -15.47
CA PHE A 7 14.78 4.18 -14.79
C PHE A 7 14.38 4.22 -13.31
N VAL A 8 14.78 5.27 -12.59
CA VAL A 8 14.42 5.45 -11.17
C VAL A 8 12.91 5.61 -11.00
N VAL A 9 12.25 6.39 -11.87
CA VAL A 9 10.78 6.54 -11.85
C VAL A 9 10.09 5.21 -12.14
N GLY A 10 10.59 4.43 -13.10
CA GLY A 10 10.07 3.10 -13.39
C GLY A 10 10.19 2.14 -12.21
N LEU A 11 11.35 2.12 -11.53
CA LEU A 11 11.55 1.33 -10.32
C LEU A 11 10.63 1.76 -9.18
N PHE A 12 10.39 3.07 -9.03
CA PHE A 12 9.49 3.59 -8.01
C PHE A 12 8.04 3.16 -8.26
N ILE A 13 7.56 3.23 -9.51
CA ILE A 13 6.23 2.73 -9.87
C ILE A 13 6.13 1.22 -9.66
N LEU A 14 7.15 0.47 -10.06
CA LEU A 14 7.20 -0.98 -9.87
C LEU A 14 7.12 -1.37 -8.39
N TYR A 15 7.83 -0.65 -7.52
CA TYR A 15 7.77 -0.83 -6.07
C TYR A 15 6.33 -0.68 -5.56
N ILE A 16 5.64 0.40 -5.93
CA ILE A 16 4.25 0.65 -5.52
C ILE A 16 3.32 -0.47 -5.98
N VAL A 17 3.50 -0.96 -7.21
CA VAL A 17 2.67 -2.06 -7.75
C VAL A 17 2.86 -3.33 -6.93
N ILE A 18 4.11 -3.73 -6.66
CA ILE A 18 4.42 -4.93 -5.87
C ILE A 18 3.89 -4.77 -4.45
N GLU A 19 4.15 -3.64 -3.81
CA GLU A 19 3.67 -3.33 -2.46
C GLU A 19 2.15 -3.42 -2.37
N THR A 20 1.44 -2.83 -3.32
CA THR A 20 -0.03 -2.85 -3.38
C THR A 20 -0.55 -4.26 -3.61
N ALA A 21 0.05 -5.01 -4.55
CA ALA A 21 -0.34 -6.39 -4.82
C ALA A 21 -0.12 -7.30 -3.61
N VAL A 22 1.01 -7.13 -2.91
CA VAL A 22 1.34 -7.88 -1.70
C VAL A 22 0.44 -7.49 -0.54
N ARG A 23 0.26 -6.19 -0.24
CA ARG A 23 -0.65 -5.75 0.84
C ARG A 23 -2.08 -6.15 0.55
N LYS A 24 -2.58 -5.93 -0.67
CA LYS A 24 -3.94 -6.31 -1.05
C LYS A 24 -4.12 -7.83 -1.04
N GLY A 25 -3.12 -8.58 -1.50
CA GLY A 25 -3.09 -10.03 -1.45
C GLY A 25 -3.13 -10.56 -0.01
N ILE A 26 -2.24 -10.09 0.86
CA ILE A 26 -2.21 -10.45 2.28
C ILE A 26 -3.52 -10.04 2.97
N ASN A 27 -4.02 -8.83 2.73
CA ASN A 27 -5.26 -8.33 3.32
C ASN A 27 -6.50 -9.14 2.87
N SER A 28 -6.49 -9.72 1.67
CA SER A 28 -7.54 -10.62 1.19
C SER A 28 -7.34 -12.09 1.60
N SER A 29 -6.15 -12.45 2.06
CA SER A 29 -5.77 -13.84 2.35
C SER A 29 -6.38 -14.34 3.66
N ILE A 30 -6.57 -15.66 3.75
CA ILE A 30 -7.00 -16.37 4.96
C ILE A 30 -6.05 -16.07 6.13
N ILE A 31 -4.74 -15.93 5.88
CA ILE A 31 -3.77 -15.52 6.90
C ILE A 31 -4.05 -14.09 7.39
N GLY A 32 -4.32 -13.15 6.48
CA GLY A 32 -4.61 -11.76 6.84
C GLY A 32 -5.88 -11.64 7.67
N GLN A 33 -6.95 -12.31 7.25
CA GLN A 33 -8.21 -12.38 8.01
C GLN A 33 -8.06 -13.12 9.35
N PHE A 34 -7.23 -14.17 9.40
CA PHE A 34 -6.94 -14.91 10.63
C PHE A 34 -6.17 -14.03 11.63
N LEU A 35 -5.19 -13.26 11.15
CA LEU A 35 -4.43 -12.32 11.99
C LEU A 35 -5.30 -11.14 12.46
N GLU A 36 -6.15 -10.59 11.58
CA GLU A 36 -7.12 -9.55 11.94
C GLU A 36 -8.07 -10.03 13.05
N LYS A 37 -8.63 -11.25 12.90
CA LYS A 37 -9.52 -11.85 13.89
C LYS A 37 -8.81 -12.21 15.21
N LYS A 38 -7.56 -12.68 15.15
CA LYS A 38 -6.84 -13.17 16.33
C LYS A 38 -6.20 -12.03 17.14
N TYR A 39 -5.69 -11.00 16.47
CA TYR A 39 -4.93 -9.93 17.11
C TYR A 39 -5.66 -8.57 17.09
N GLY A 40 -6.85 -8.47 16.48
CA GLY A 40 -7.63 -7.23 16.43
C GLY A 40 -6.96 -6.11 15.65
N VAL A 41 -5.86 -6.41 14.94
CA VAL A 41 -5.13 -5.47 14.10
C VAL A 41 -5.96 -5.25 12.85
N LYS A 42 -6.93 -4.34 12.93
CA LYS A 42 -7.33 -3.60 11.75
C LYS A 42 -6.06 -2.92 11.27
N ALA A 43 -5.48 -3.42 10.19
CA ALA A 43 -4.53 -2.64 9.41
C ALA A 43 -5.33 -1.47 8.86
N ASP A 44 -5.56 -0.47 9.73
CA ASP A 44 -6.30 0.73 9.43
C ASP A 44 -5.64 1.30 8.18
N LYS A 45 -6.42 1.28 7.11
CA LYS A 45 -6.08 1.88 5.83
C LYS A 45 -5.91 3.37 6.07
N ARG A 46 -4.72 3.78 6.48
CA ARG A 46 -4.25 5.13 6.20
C ARG A 46 -3.16 4.97 5.17
N SER A 47 -3.58 4.89 3.92
CA SER A 47 -2.69 5.31 2.84
C SER A 47 -2.30 6.74 3.21
N PHE A 48 -1.01 7.07 3.18
CA PHE A 48 -0.53 8.45 3.41
C PHE A 48 -1.23 9.48 2.49
N LEU A 49 -1.86 9.01 1.40
CA LEU A 49 -2.65 9.80 0.45
C LEU A 49 -4.14 9.94 0.81
N ASP A 50 -4.67 9.17 1.75
CA ASP A 50 -6.10 9.21 2.18
C ASP A 50 -6.32 10.28 3.27
N ASP A 51 -5.28 10.63 4.03
CA ASP A 51 -5.35 11.58 5.15
C ASP A 51 -5.42 13.06 4.69
N ASP A 52 -5.17 13.34 3.40
CA ASP A 52 -5.12 14.70 2.83
C ASP A 52 -6.40 15.10 2.06
N LEU A 53 -7.37 14.19 1.94
CA LEU A 53 -8.64 14.44 1.23
C LEU A 53 -9.81 14.85 2.13
N ASP A 54 -9.66 14.77 3.46
CA ASP A 54 -10.71 15.13 4.43
C ASP A 54 -10.58 16.57 4.97
N ASN A 55 -9.81 17.43 4.30
CA ASN A 55 -9.80 18.86 4.60
C ASN A 55 -10.94 19.60 3.86
N ASP A 56 -12.17 19.27 4.20
CA ASP A 56 -13.33 20.14 3.97
C ASP A 56 -13.92 20.58 5.32
N LYS A 57 -13.99 21.90 5.43
CA LYS A 57 -14.27 22.74 6.60
C LYS A 57 -15.62 22.51 7.30
#